data_AF-A0A9N8V328-F1
#
_entry.id   AF-A0A9N8V328-F1
#
_cell.length_a   1.000
_cell.length_b   1.000
_cell.length_c   1.000
_cell.angle_alpha   90.00
_cell.angle_beta   90.00
_cell.angle_gamma   90.00
#
_symmetry.space_group_name_H-M   'P 1'
#
loop_
_entity.id
_entity.type
_entity.pdbx_description
1 polymer ?
#
loop_
_entity_poly.entity_id
_entity_poly.type
_entity_poly.pdbx_seq_one_letter_code
_entity_poly.pdbx_strand_id
1 'polypeptide(L)'
;MLSYKLKSFVNHSYLPTMESPYHLIAESLETLGENFLEYENKFIYHGYIVKELSYLNMKQLKDIGITKLGHCIRILVALGLCII
;
A
#
# COMPACT_ATOMS: atom_id res chain seq x y z
N MET A 1 14.16 24.91 -14.89
CA MET A 1 14.21 24.99 -13.42
C MET A 1 12.84 24.59 -12.91
N LEU A 2 12.67 23.32 -12.53
CA LEU A 2 11.37 22.73 -12.18
C LEU A 2 11.02 23.09 -10.73
N SER A 3 10.05 23.97 -10.54
CA SER A 3 9.42 24.22 -9.24
C SER A 3 8.06 23.53 -9.21
N TYR A 4 7.98 22.30 -8.71
CA TYR A 4 6.70 21.70 -8.33
C TYR A 4 6.36 22.16 -6.90
N LYS A 5 5.50 23.17 -6.84
CA LYS A 5 4.90 23.67 -5.60
C LYS A 5 3.76 22.71 -5.24
N LEU A 6 4.00 21.80 -4.29
CA LEU A 6 2.98 20.97 -3.65
C LEU A 6 1.94 21.89 -3.01
N LYS A 7 0.80 22.05 -3.66
CA LYS A 7 -0.34 22.79 -3.13
C LYS A 7 -1.41 21.79 -2.72
N SER A 8 -1.48 21.57 -1.42
CA SER A 8 -2.62 21.00 -0.71
C SER A 8 -3.93 21.46 -1.32
N PHE A 9 -4.76 20.52 -1.77
CA PHE A 9 -6.16 20.73 -2.06
C PHE A 9 -6.95 19.50 -1.61
N VAL A 10 -7.38 19.55 -0.35
CA VAL A 10 -8.61 18.88 0.07
C VAL A 10 -9.75 19.55 -0.70
N ASN A 11 -10.34 18.85 -1.66
CA ASN A 11 -11.58 19.24 -2.29
C ASN A 11 -12.49 18.00 -2.33
N HIS A 12 -13.35 17.89 -1.32
CA HIS A 12 -14.47 16.96 -1.33
C HIS A 12 -15.48 17.46 -2.36
N SER A 13 -15.46 16.87 -3.55
CA SER A 13 -16.55 16.96 -4.52
C SER A 13 -16.67 15.61 -5.18
N TYR A 14 -17.77 14.94 -4.85
CA TYR A 14 -18.15 13.59 -5.23
C TYR A 14 -18.25 13.47 -6.76
N LEU A 15 -17.15 13.08 -7.40
CA LEU A 15 -17.19 12.32 -8.65
C LEU A 15 -17.09 10.83 -8.26
N PRO A 16 -17.59 9.88 -9.07
CA PRO A 16 -17.06 8.53 -9.04
C PRO A 16 -15.63 8.65 -9.59
N THR A 17 -14.70 9.10 -8.75
CA THR A 17 -13.28 9.02 -9.01
C THR A 17 -13.05 7.57 -9.38
N MET A 18 -12.55 7.31 -10.59
CA MET A 18 -11.82 6.08 -10.84
C MET A 18 -10.82 6.00 -9.69
N GLU A 19 -11.14 5.21 -8.67
CA GLU A 19 -10.31 5.07 -7.49
C GLU A 19 -8.99 4.58 -8.04
N SER A 20 -7.99 5.46 -7.98
CA SER A 20 -6.66 5.13 -8.41
C SER A 20 -6.32 3.80 -7.75
N PRO A 21 -5.88 2.78 -8.49
CA PRO A 21 -5.62 1.46 -7.92
C PRO A 21 -4.59 1.52 -6.77
N TYR A 22 -3.87 2.64 -6.66
CA TYR A 22 -2.94 2.98 -5.58
C TYR A 22 -3.61 3.57 -4.33
N HIS A 23 -4.69 4.35 -4.45
CA HIS A 23 -5.43 4.89 -3.29
C HIS A 23 -6.01 3.76 -2.43
N LEU A 24 -6.40 2.67 -3.09
CA LEU A 24 -6.89 1.46 -2.44
C LEU A 24 -5.78 0.72 -1.66
N ILE A 25 -4.49 0.93 -1.99
CA ILE A 25 -3.37 0.33 -1.24
C ILE A 25 -3.24 1.00 0.13
N ALA A 26 -3.31 2.34 0.16
CA ALA A 26 -3.30 3.10 1.41
C ALA A 26 -4.42 2.63 2.33
N GLU A 27 -5.65 2.55 1.80
CA GLU A 27 -6.83 2.06 2.54
C GLU A 27 -6.62 0.63 3.05
N SER A 28 -6.11 -0.28 2.21
CA SER A 28 -5.81 -1.65 2.61
C SER A 28 -4.79 -1.72 3.75
N LEU A 29 -3.74 -0.89 3.71
CA LEU A 29 -2.72 -0.83 4.76
C LEU A 29 -3.23 -0.15 6.04
N GLU A 30 -4.11 0.84 5.91
CA GLU A 30 -4.72 1.54 7.05
C GLU A 30 -5.50 0.57 7.95
N THR A 31 -6.19 -0.41 7.37
CA THR A 31 -6.88 -1.48 8.12
C THR A 31 -5.95 -2.29 9.03
N LEU A 32 -4.65 -2.33 8.74
CA LEU A 32 -3.63 -3.02 9.55
C LEU A 32 -3.13 -2.15 10.72
N GLY A 33 -3.30 -0.84 10.60
CA GLY A 33 -2.88 0.22 11.52
C GLY A 33 -2.01 1.28 10.86
N GLU A 34 -2.00 2.50 11.42
CA GLU A 34 -1.28 3.67 10.89
C GLU A 34 0.21 3.41 10.59
N ASN A 35 0.86 2.54 11.38
CA ASN A 35 2.26 2.16 11.21
C ASN A 35 2.55 1.44 9.88
N PHE A 36 1.53 0.95 9.17
CA PHE A 36 1.68 0.26 7.89
C PHE A 36 1.60 1.19 6.68
N LEU A 37 1.08 2.41 6.85
CA LEU A 37 1.02 3.43 5.79
C LEU A 37 2.44 3.83 5.31
N GLU A 38 3.46 3.67 6.16
CA GLU A 38 4.87 3.88 5.77
C GLU A 38 5.32 2.98 4.61
N TYR A 39 4.58 1.89 4.32
CA TYR A 39 4.88 0.97 3.23
C TYR A 39 4.16 1.27 1.92
N GLU A 40 3.16 2.16 1.92
CA GLU A 40 2.37 2.49 0.72
C GLU A 40 3.27 2.83 -0.47
N ASN A 41 4.21 3.77 -0.26
CA ASN A 41 5.15 4.19 -1.30
C ASN A 41 6.02 3.04 -1.83
N LYS A 42 6.30 2.02 -1.01
CA LYS A 42 7.09 0.85 -1.46
C LYS A 42 6.29 -0.03 -2.42
N PHE A 43 5.01 -0.23 -2.14
CA PHE A 43 4.10 -0.96 -3.04
C PHE A 43 3.93 -0.21 -4.36
N ILE A 44 3.63 1.10 -4.29
CA ILE A 44 3.45 1.95 -5.48
C ILE A 44 4.73 2.00 -6.32
N TYR A 45 5.90 2.20 -5.70
CA TYR A 45 7.18 2.26 -6.40
C TYR A 45 7.53 0.95 -7.14
N HIS A 46 7.14 -0.20 -6.57
CA HIS A 46 7.33 -1.50 -7.21
C HIS A 46 6.19 -1.89 -8.17
N GLY A 47 5.22 -1.00 -8.40
CA GLY A 47 4.14 -1.19 -9.35
C GLY A 47 3.02 -2.10 -8.88
N TYR A 48 2.96 -2.42 -7.57
CA TYR A 48 1.87 -3.23 -7.05
C TYR A 48 0.54 -2.48 -7.11
N ILE A 49 -0.52 -3.20 -7.44
CA ILE A 49 -1.92 -2.75 -7.31
C ILE A 49 -2.66 -3.59 -6.26
N VAL A 50 -3.80 -3.12 -5.76
CA VAL A 50 -4.56 -3.84 -4.71
C VAL A 50 -4.90 -5.28 -5.05
N LYS A 51 -5.22 -5.58 -6.31
CA LYS A 51 -5.52 -6.94 -6.77
C LYS A 51 -4.33 -7.90 -6.59
N GLU A 52 -3.11 -7.38 -6.61
CA GLU A 52 -1.89 -8.18 -6.46
C GLU A 52 -1.52 -8.41 -5.00
N LEU A 53 -2.06 -7.61 -4.06
CA LEU A 53 -1.78 -7.80 -2.63
C LEU A 53 -2.21 -9.20 -2.18
N SER A 54 -3.35 -9.70 -2.67
CA SER A 54 -3.86 -11.05 -2.42
C SER A 54 -2.98 -12.19 -2.97
N TYR A 55 -1.89 -11.89 -3.67
CA TYR A 55 -0.93 -12.89 -4.17
C TYR A 55 0.47 -12.69 -3.61
N LEU A 56 0.64 -11.76 -2.66
CA LEU A 56 1.93 -11.49 -2.05
C LEU A 56 2.43 -12.67 -1.24
N ASN A 57 3.72 -12.93 -1.33
CA ASN A 57 4.40 -13.86 -0.43
C ASN A 57 5.47 -13.14 0.40
N MET A 58 5.98 -13.87 1.39
CA MET A 58 7.01 -13.39 2.31
C MET A 58 8.25 -12.85 1.58
N LYS A 59 8.66 -13.48 0.47
CA LYS A 59 9.83 -13.06 -0.30
C LYS A 59 9.56 -11.72 -0.99
N GLN A 60 8.41 -11.56 -1.64
CA GLN A 60 8.03 -10.31 -2.29
C GLN A 60 7.96 -9.13 -1.32
N LEU A 61 7.39 -9.33 -0.12
CA LEU A 61 7.37 -8.29 0.93
C LEU A 61 8.78 -7.86 1.35
N LYS A 62 9.69 -8.82 1.50
CA LYS A 62 11.11 -8.51 1.80
C LYS A 62 11.80 -7.80 0.64
N ASP A 63 11.55 -8.24 -0.59
CA ASP A 63 12.14 -7.69 -1.80
C ASP A 63 11.75 -6.22 -2.00
N ILE A 64 10.51 -5.82 -1.65
CA ILE A 64 10.08 -4.41 -1.66
C ILE A 64 10.56 -3.60 -0.44
N GLY A 65 11.30 -4.22 0.48
CA GLY A 65 11.91 -3.54 1.62
C GLY A 65 11.08 -3.55 2.91
N ILE A 66 10.07 -4.42 3.03
CA ILE A 66 9.40 -4.71 4.31
C ILE A 66 10.17 -5.86 4.96
N THR A 67 11.17 -5.52 5.77
CA THR A 67 12.10 -6.52 6.33
C THR A 67 11.73 -6.99 7.73
N LYS A 68 10.89 -6.23 8.44
CA LYS A 68 10.39 -6.60 9.77
C LYS A 68 9.49 -7.83 9.66
N LEU A 69 9.93 -8.95 10.22
CA LEU A 69 9.21 -10.23 10.19
C LEU A 69 7.76 -10.10 10.68
N GLY A 70 7.55 -9.44 11.82
CA GLY A 70 6.20 -9.23 12.37
C GLY A 70 5.29 -8.41 11.46
N HIS A 71 5.83 -7.45 10.71
CA HIS A 71 5.05 -6.66 9.77
C HIS A 71 4.69 -7.49 8.54
N CYS A 72 5.62 -8.28 8.02
CA CYS A 72 5.35 -9.19 6.91
C CYS A 72 4.24 -10.17 7.27
N ILE A 73 4.36 -10.81 8.45
CA ILE A 73 3.36 -11.77 8.96
C ILE A 73 1.99 -11.09 9.05
N ARG A 74 1.92 -9.90 9.65
CA ARG A 74 0.66 -9.19 9.84
C ARG A 74 0.00 -8.79 8.51
N ILE A 75 0.79 -8.37 7.53
CA ILE A 75 0.31 -8.08 6.17
C ILE A 75 -0.22 -9.36 5.51
N LEU A 76 0.55 -10.46 5.52
CA LEU A 76 0.13 -11.72 4.91
C LEU A 76 -1.14 -12.29 5.55
N VAL A 77 -1.23 -12.28 6.88
CA VAL A 77 -2.40 -12.75 7.62
C VAL A 77 -3.64 -11.94 7.27
N ALA A 78 -3.53 -10.61 7.22
CA ALA A 78 -4.66 -9.76 6.89
C ALA A 78 -5.13 -9.91 5.43
N LEU A 79 -4.22 -10.29 4.53
CA LEU A 79 -4.53 -10.63 3.14
C LEU A 79 -5.07 -12.06 2.99
N GLY A 80 -5.21 -12.82 4.08
CA GLY A 80 -5.71 -14.20 4.06
C GLY A 80 -4.69 -15.21 3.52
N LEU A 81 -3.40 -14.86 3.50
CA LEU A 81 -2.34 -15.66 2.90
C LEU A 81 -1.68 -16.52 3.99
N CYS A 82 -1.85 -17.84 3.86
CA CYS A 82 -1.26 -18.80 4.77
C CYS A 82 0.26 -18.70 4.76
N ILE A 83 0.84 -18.65 5.97
CA ILE A 83 2.27 -18.83 6.20
C ILE A 83 2.50 -20.34 6.23
N ILE A 84 2.82 -20.93 5.06
CA ILE A 84 3.23 -22.34 4.96
C ILE A 84 4.74 -22.44 5.19
#